data_AF-A0A7T5RDS2-F1
#
_entry.id   AF-A0A7T5RDS2-F1
#
_cell.length_a   1.000
_cell.length_b   1.000
_cell.length_c   1.000
_cell.angle_alpha   90.00
_cell.angle_beta   90.00
_cell.angle_gamma   90.00
#
_symmetry.space_group_name_H-M   'P 1'
#
loop_
_entity.id
_entity.type
_entity.pdbx_description
1 polymer ?
#
loop_
_entity_poly.entity_id
_entity_poly.type
_entity_poly.pdbx_seq_one_letter_code
_entity_poly.pdbx_strand_id
1 'polypeptide(L)'
;MKSFVRDLPHYMLLIGILFAGFAGLILFSYDSNFQIAVALATGISYVSWGLIHHHIHRDLHFEVFMEYLAVAILGTVILFSLILQ
;
A
#
# COMPACT_ATOMS: atom_id res chain seq x y z
N MET A 1 13.17 9.96 20.83
CA MET A 1 13.13 8.48 20.78
C MET A 1 11.79 7.88 21.25
N LYS A 2 11.15 8.36 22.33
CA LYS A 2 9.85 7.81 22.81
C LYS A 2 8.66 7.97 21.85
N SER A 3 8.67 8.96 20.93
CA SER A 3 7.65 9.12 19.89
C SER A 3 7.82 8.10 18.75
N PHE A 4 9.03 7.99 18.20
CA PHE A 4 9.32 7.05 17.10
C PHE A 4 8.99 5.58 17.44
N VAL A 5 9.28 5.13 18.68
CA VAL A 5 8.94 3.77 19.13
C VAL A 5 7.43 3.55 19.25
N ARG A 6 6.66 4.62 19.47
CA ARG A 6 5.19 4.56 19.55
C ARG A 6 4.54 4.35 18.18
N ASP A 7 5.16 4.90 17.13
CA ASP A 7 4.64 4.83 15.77
C ASP A 7 5.19 3.62 15.00
N LEU A 8 6.19 2.94 15.57
CA LEU A 8 6.83 1.75 15.02
C LEU A 8 5.82 0.66 14.59
N PRO A 9 4.75 0.34 15.36
CA PRO A 9 3.76 -0.64 14.92
C PRO A 9 3.03 -0.23 13.64
N HIS A 10 2.77 1.08 13.45
CA HIS A 10 2.15 1.58 12.23
C HIS A 10 3.09 1.39 11.03
N TYR A 11 4.37 1.72 11.17
CA TYR A 11 5.34 1.49 10.08
C TYR A 11 5.57 -0.01 9.81
N MET A 12 5.53 -0.86 10.84
CA MET A 12 5.61 -2.32 10.67
C MET A 12 4.40 -2.86 9.91
N LEU A 13 3.20 -2.30 10.13
CA LEU A 13 2.01 -2.65 9.36
C LEU A 13 2.18 -2.28 7.87
N LEU A 14 2.71 -1.09 7.57
CA LEU A 14 3.00 -0.70 6.18
C LEU A 14 3.98 -1.67 5.52
N ILE A 15 5.09 -1.98 6.20
CA ILE A 15 6.08 -2.95 5.71
C ILE A 15 5.41 -4.32 5.48
N GLY A 16 4.56 -4.76 6.38
CA GLY A 16 3.79 -6.00 6.24
C GLY A 16 2.87 -5.99 5.02
N ILE A 17 2.13 -4.90 4.78
CA ILE A 17 1.26 -4.74 3.60
C ILE A 17 2.08 -4.83 2.31
N LEU A 18 3.19 -4.08 2.23
CA LEU A 18 4.03 -4.05 1.03
C LEU A 18 4.73 -5.40 0.79
N PHE A 19 5.23 -6.04 1.85
CA PHE A 19 5.88 -7.34 1.75
C PHE A 19 4.88 -8.44 1.37
N ALA A 20 3.67 -8.44 1.94
CA ALA A 20 2.62 -9.37 1.57
C ALA A 20 2.17 -9.18 0.11
N GLY A 21 2.02 -7.93 -0.33
CA GLY A 21 1.72 -7.61 -1.74
C GLY A 21 2.81 -8.11 -2.68
N PHE A 22 4.08 -7.80 -2.38
CA PHE A 22 5.23 -8.27 -3.15
C PHE A 22 5.33 -9.80 -3.19
N ALA A 23 5.21 -10.46 -2.04
CA ALA A 23 5.22 -11.92 -1.95
C ALA A 23 4.05 -12.53 -2.72
N GLY A 24 2.84 -11.96 -2.61
CA GLY A 24 1.66 -12.40 -3.35
C GLY A 24 1.85 -12.29 -4.86
N LEU A 25 2.44 -11.20 -5.35
CA LEU A 25 2.73 -11.04 -6.78
C LEU A 25 3.73 -12.10 -7.30
N ILE A 26 4.74 -12.46 -6.52
CA ILE A 26 5.74 -13.46 -6.92
C ILE A 26 5.19 -14.88 -6.80
N LEU A 27 4.59 -15.23 -5.66
CA LEU A 27 4.14 -16.60 -5.37
C LEU A 27 3.00 -17.04 -6.28
N PHE A 28 2.16 -16.09 -6.71
CA PHE A 28 1.01 -16.35 -7.58
C PHE A 28 1.26 -15.89 -9.03
N SER A 29 2.53 -15.83 -9.47
CA SER A 29 2.87 -15.40 -10.85
C SER A 29 2.30 -16.28 -11.96
N TYR A 30 1.72 -17.42 -11.62
CA TYR A 30 1.04 -18.32 -12.55
C TYR A 30 -0.44 -17.97 -12.78
N ASP A 31 -1.04 -17.08 -11.99
CA ASP A 31 -2.44 -16.66 -12.08
C ASP A 31 -2.56 -15.14 -12.12
N SER A 32 -2.72 -14.60 -13.33
CA SER A 32 -2.80 -13.16 -13.56
C SER A 32 -4.02 -12.50 -12.91
N ASN A 33 -5.15 -13.21 -12.79
CA ASN A 33 -6.33 -12.68 -12.11
C ASN A 33 -6.05 -12.52 -10.62
N PHE A 34 -5.37 -13.49 -10.01
CA PHE A 34 -4.98 -13.39 -8.62
C PHE A 34 -3.93 -12.29 -8.40
N GLN A 35 -2.94 -12.14 -9.29
CA GLN A 35 -1.99 -11.03 -9.22
C GLN A 35 -2.66 -9.65 -9.32
N ILE A 36 -3.65 -9.49 -10.20
CA ILE A 36 -4.45 -8.26 -10.30
C ILE A 36 -5.17 -7.98 -8.97
N ALA A 37 -5.79 -8.99 -8.37
CA ALA A 37 -6.46 -8.86 -7.08
C ALA A 37 -5.48 -8.46 -5.97
N VAL A 38 -4.28 -9.08 -5.93
CA VAL A 38 -3.21 -8.72 -4.99
C VAL A 38 -2.72 -7.30 -5.19
N ALA A 39 -2.52 -6.86 -6.44
CA ALA A 39 -2.09 -5.50 -6.75
C ALA A 39 -3.11 -4.46 -6.27
N LEU A 40 -4.41 -4.67 -6.57
CA LEU A 40 -5.49 -3.81 -6.10
C LEU A 40 -5.60 -3.80 -4.57
N ALA A 41 -5.57 -4.98 -3.94
CA ALA A 41 -5.63 -5.10 -2.49
C ALA A 41 -4.46 -4.39 -1.80
N THR A 42 -3.26 -4.47 -2.37
CA THR A 42 -2.07 -3.78 -1.87
C THR A 42 -2.23 -2.27 -1.97
N GLY A 43 -2.68 -1.75 -3.13
CA GLY A 43 -2.94 -0.33 -3.32
C GLY A 43 -4.00 0.24 -2.37
N ILE A 44 -5.13 -0.45 -2.21
CA ILE A 44 -6.20 -0.06 -1.28
C ILE A 44 -5.69 -0.09 0.16
N SER A 45 -4.93 -1.12 0.53
CA SER A 45 -4.36 -1.25 1.88
C SER A 45 -3.35 -0.14 2.16
N TYR A 46 -2.52 0.24 1.18
CA TYR A 46 -1.57 1.34 1.28
C TYR A 46 -2.27 2.70 1.52
N VAL A 47 -3.30 3.02 0.73
CA VAL A 47 -4.08 4.26 0.93
C VAL A 47 -4.79 4.23 2.29
N SER A 48 -5.42 3.10 2.64
CA SER A 48 -6.13 2.95 3.92
C SER A 48 -5.18 3.12 5.10
N TRP A 49 -3.97 2.55 5.02
CA TRP A 49 -2.92 2.73 6.01
C TRP A 49 -2.53 4.20 6.15
N GLY A 50 -2.27 4.89 5.02
CA GLY A 50 -1.88 6.31 5.02
C GLY A 50 -2.94 7.19 5.65
N LEU A 51 -4.21 6.97 5.30
CA LEU A 51 -5.35 7.67 5.89
C LEU A 51 -5.43 7.45 7.41
N ILE A 52 -5.33 6.21 7.88
CA ILE A 52 -5.40 5.89 9.32
C ILE A 52 -4.20 6.49 10.06
N HIS A 53 -3.00 6.36 9.50
CA HIS A 53 -1.77 6.89 10.08
C HIS A 53 -1.89 8.40 10.27
N HIS A 54 -2.22 9.15 9.22
CA HIS A 54 -2.32 10.60 9.30
C HIS A 54 -3.55 11.08 10.11
N HIS A 55 -4.63 10.30 10.15
CA HIS A 55 -5.76 10.62 11.03
C HIS A 55 -5.37 10.55 12.51
N ILE A 56 -4.61 9.53 12.91
CA ILE A 56 -4.13 9.36 14.30
C ILE A 56 -3.17 10.49 14.69
N HIS A 57 -2.33 10.94 13.75
CA HIS A 57 -1.36 12.02 13.97
C HIS A 57 -1.96 13.42 13.83
N ARG A 58 -3.26 13.52 13.46
CA ARG A 58 -4.02 14.76 13.27
C ARG A 58 -3.44 15.69 12.20
N ASP A 59 -2.81 15.11 11.18
CA ASP A 59 -2.22 15.78 10.02
C ASP A 59 -2.86 15.30 8.70
N LEU A 60 -4.02 14.65 8.77
CA LEU A 60 -4.79 14.26 7.59
C LEU A 60 -5.45 15.49 6.95
N HIS A 61 -4.86 15.93 5.84
CA HIS A 61 -5.41 16.94 4.94
C HIS A 61 -5.75 16.33 3.58
N PHE A 62 -6.54 17.03 2.78
CA PHE A 62 -6.98 16.53 1.46
C PHE A 62 -5.79 16.32 0.53
N GLU A 63 -4.78 17.18 0.60
CA GLU A 63 -3.53 17.08 -0.14
C GLU A 63 -2.81 15.75 0.17
N VAL A 64 -2.68 15.40 1.45
CA VAL A 64 -2.06 14.13 1.89
C VAL A 64 -2.85 12.93 1.35
N PHE A 65 -4.18 12.97 1.41
CA PHE A 65 -4.99 11.90 0.81
C PHE A 65 -4.72 11.76 -0.69
N MET A 66 -4.65 12.87 -1.43
CA MET A 66 -4.39 12.86 -2.86
C MET A 66 -2.99 12.34 -3.20
N GLU A 67 -1.98 12.62 -2.37
CA GLU A 67 -0.63 12.06 -2.51
C GLU A 67 -0.63 10.53 -2.44
N TYR A 68 -1.22 9.95 -1.40
CA TYR A 68 -1.30 8.49 -1.25
C TYR A 68 -2.12 7.85 -2.35
N LEU A 69 -3.24 8.48 -2.75
CA LEU A 69 -4.07 8.00 -3.84
C LEU A 69 -3.31 8.01 -5.17
N ALA A 70 -2.59 9.09 -5.48
CA ALA A 70 -1.79 9.20 -6.70
C ALA A 70 -0.68 8.15 -6.76
N VAL A 71 0.03 7.92 -5.65
CA VAL A 71 1.07 6.88 -5.56
C VAL A 71 0.47 5.48 -5.73
N ALA A 72 -0.69 5.20 -5.12
CA ALA A 72 -1.37 3.92 -5.25
C ALA A 72 -1.84 3.66 -6.69
N ILE A 73 -2.39 4.67 -7.37
CA ILE A 73 -2.79 4.58 -8.78
C ILE A 73 -1.56 4.33 -9.65
N LEU A 74 -0.49 5.12 -9.49
CA LEU A 74 0.74 4.95 -10.26
C LEU A 74 1.33 3.54 -10.09
N GLY A 75 1.45 3.08 -8.84
CA GLY A 75 1.95 1.73 -8.55
C GLY A 75 1.06 0.64 -9.17
N THR A 76 -0.26 0.77 -9.05
CA THR A 76 -1.21 -0.20 -9.64
C THR A 76 -1.12 -0.22 -11.16
N VAL A 77 -1.01 0.93 -11.82
CA VAL A 77 -0.85 1.03 -13.28
C VAL A 77 0.45 0.34 -13.72
N ILE A 78 1.56 0.58 -13.03
CA ILE A 78 2.84 -0.09 -13.31
C ILE A 78 2.68 -1.61 -13.16
N LEU A 79 2.09 -2.08 -12.05
CA LEU A 79 1.89 -3.51 -11.83
C LEU A 79 0.98 -4.14 -12.89
N PHE A 80 -0.13 -3.49 -13.25
CA PHE A 80 -1.01 -3.96 -14.32
C PHE A 80 -0.28 -4.03 -15.66
N SER A 81 0.56 -3.03 -15.96
CA SER A 81 1.36 -3.03 -17.18
C SER A 81 2.37 -4.16 -17.27
N LEU A 82 2.74 -4.79 -16.13
CA LEU A 82 3.62 -5.96 -16.08
C LEU A 82 2.83 -7.28 -16.09
N ILE A 83 1.67 -7.32 -15.44
CA ILE A 83 0.83 -8.53 -15.33
C ILE A 83 0.09 -8.81 -16.66
N LEU A 84 -0.29 -7.76 -17.40
CA LEU A 84 -1.11 -7.86 -18.61
C LEU A 84 -0.28 -7.91 -19.92
N GLN A 85 1.04 -8.08 -19.83
CA GLN A 85 1.91 -8.31 -20.99
C GLN A 85 1.74 -9.74 -21.51
#